data_AF-A0A9N8E6K1-F1
#
_entry.id   AF-A0A9N8E6K1-F1
#
_cell.length_a   1.000
_cell.length_b   1.000
_cell.length_c   1.000
_cell.angle_alpha   90.00
_cell.angle_beta   90.00
_cell.angle_gamma   90.00
#
_symmetry.space_group_name_H-M   'P 1'
#
loop_
_entity.id
_entity.type
_entity.pdbx_description
1 polymer ?
#
loop_
_entity_poly.entity_id
_entity_poly.type
_entity_poly.pdbx_seq_one_letter_code
_entity_poly.pdbx_strand_id
1 'polypeptide(L)'
;MSDFLWKLIGMNIGIGLGIGVWLWCLFSWFSKSQIWEPTGEVQVSPPDEFEPSDETQETQTETFEPINETAKEIPPPKELPIDDLICPICLELPWDPVIAEDGCIYDRPFIETHMESQDDQNLKSPVTNLPMGRRLIPVIRIRNHIEILVESGVISGNHAAKWNAKVQEKKVMEKFLAKAEGGDAMFDVGQNYEFGFRGFKQDHTLAFQWYERAHKAGNAAGTASLGGCYLDGKGVARQQSLGLELMSTAADQGSPTAAFILAMYGIDNGRYRFRRLERGQSTGNPLA
;
A
#
# COMPACT_ATOMS: atom_id res chain seq x y z
N MET A 1 47.46 19.04 49.66
CA MET A 1 46.69 20.22 49.22
C MET A 1 45.32 19.69 48.78
N SER A 2 44.56 19.20 49.75
CA SER A 2 43.55 19.98 50.48
C SER A 2 42.36 20.28 49.57
N ASP A 3 41.31 19.48 49.76
CA ASP A 3 39.96 19.97 50.05
C ASP A 3 39.58 21.28 49.38
N PHE A 4 38.86 21.23 48.28
CA PHE A 4 37.80 22.22 48.07
C PHE A 4 36.64 21.55 47.35
N LEU A 5 35.51 21.51 48.08
CA LEU A 5 34.14 21.42 47.59
C LEU A 5 33.53 20.02 47.39
N TRP A 6 33.31 19.39 48.53
CA TRP A 6 31.96 18.86 48.82
C TRP A 6 30.94 20.01 48.87
N LYS A 7 29.95 20.02 47.97
CA LYS A 7 28.50 20.22 48.26
C LYS A 7 27.67 20.36 46.98
N LEU A 8 26.51 19.71 47.01
CA LEU A 8 25.34 19.77 46.10
C LEU A 8 25.56 19.05 44.75
N ILE A 9 24.89 17.96 44.37
CA ILE A 9 23.69 17.21 44.80
C ILE A 9 24.00 15.76 44.31
N GLY A 10 23.97 14.71 45.11
CA GLY A 10 22.78 14.24 45.83
C GLY A 10 21.87 13.41 44.93
N MET A 11 22.29 12.24 44.43
CA MET A 11 21.52 10.99 44.56
C MET A 11 22.26 9.77 44.00
N ASN A 12 22.45 8.82 44.90
CA ASN A 12 23.11 7.55 44.74
C ASN A 12 22.02 6.45 44.62
N ILE A 13 22.24 5.54 43.69
CA ILE A 13 21.96 4.08 43.75
C ILE A 13 20.50 3.60 43.78
N GLY A 14 20.24 2.64 42.90
CA GLY A 14 19.17 1.65 43.05
C GLY A 14 19.14 0.59 41.95
N ILE A 15 20.26 -0.09 41.71
CA ILE A 15 20.31 -1.30 40.86
C ILE A 15 19.48 -2.40 41.51
N GLY A 16 18.60 -3.05 40.74
CA GLY A 16 17.90 -4.24 41.21
C GLY A 16 16.87 -4.82 40.24
N LEU A 17 17.34 -5.70 39.35
CA LEU A 17 16.65 -6.86 38.77
C LEU A 17 15.60 -6.63 37.66
N GLY A 18 15.71 -7.45 36.59
CA GLY A 18 14.53 -7.81 35.79
C GLY A 18 14.66 -7.84 34.27
N ILE A 19 15.84 -8.12 33.70
CA ILE A 19 15.95 -8.57 32.29
C ILE A 19 15.28 -9.96 32.23
N GLY A 20 13.97 -9.98 32.07
CA GLY A 20 13.15 -11.20 32.17
C GLY A 20 11.81 -11.13 31.45
N VAL A 21 11.66 -10.23 30.46
CA VAL A 21 10.44 -10.13 29.64
C VAL A 21 10.73 -10.27 28.13
N TRP A 22 11.99 -10.26 27.71
CA TRP A 22 12.38 -10.37 26.30
C TRP A 22 12.63 -11.80 25.78
N LEU A 23 12.51 -12.82 26.65
CA LEU A 23 12.77 -14.23 26.30
C LEU A 23 11.57 -15.17 26.49
N TRP A 24 10.39 -14.65 26.89
CA TRP A 24 9.17 -15.46 27.01
C TRP A 24 8.26 -15.40 25.76
N CYS A 25 8.43 -14.41 24.88
CA CYS A 25 7.66 -14.31 23.64
C CYS A 25 8.14 -15.25 22.51
N LEU A 26 9.34 -15.82 22.60
CA LEU A 26 9.86 -16.77 21.60
C LEU A 26 9.46 -18.23 21.85
N PHE A 27 8.89 -18.56 23.01
CA PHE A 27 8.61 -19.97 23.38
C PHE A 27 7.12 -20.35 23.42
N SER A 28 6.19 -19.38 23.26
CA SER A 28 4.74 -19.65 23.24
C SER A 28 4.13 -19.71 21.83
N TRP A 29 4.92 -19.49 20.77
CA TRP A 29 4.44 -19.50 19.37
C TRP A 29 4.84 -20.77 18.59
N PHE A 30 5.25 -21.84 19.28
CA PHE A 30 5.66 -23.11 18.64
C PHE A 30 4.84 -24.31 19.11
N SER A 31 3.55 -24.14 19.44
CA SER A 31 2.69 -25.26 19.83
C SER A 31 1.22 -25.07 19.43
N LYS A 32 0.97 -24.81 18.14
CA LYS A 32 -0.36 -25.02 17.52
C LYS A 32 -0.28 -25.03 15.99
N SER A 33 0.69 -25.75 15.44
CA SER A 33 0.66 -26.24 14.06
C SER A 33 0.13 -27.67 14.07
N GLN A 34 -1.19 -27.81 14.07
CA GLN A 34 -1.85 -29.08 13.77
C GLN A 34 -3.07 -28.83 12.88
N ILE A 35 -2.91 -29.24 11.61
CA ILE A 35 -3.84 -30.05 10.82
C ILE A 35 -5.22 -29.43 10.52
N TRP A 36 -5.39 -28.99 9.27
CA TRP A 36 -6.68 -28.98 8.58
C TRP A 36 -6.52 -29.76 7.27
N GLU A 37 -7.20 -30.91 7.16
CA GLU A 37 -7.38 -31.66 5.92
C GLU A 37 -8.61 -31.14 5.18
N PRO A 38 -8.53 -30.84 3.87
CA PRO A 38 -9.72 -30.61 3.06
C PRO A 38 -10.25 -31.96 2.54
N THR A 39 -11.40 -32.38 3.07
CA THR A 39 -12.25 -33.42 2.46
C THR A 39 -13.15 -32.76 1.41
N GLY A 40 -13.13 -33.29 0.19
CA GLY A 40 -13.99 -32.82 -0.89
C GLY A 40 -13.53 -33.33 -2.26
N GLU A 41 -13.75 -34.62 -2.52
CA GLU A 41 -13.64 -35.19 -3.87
C GLU A 41 -14.67 -34.54 -4.80
N VAL A 42 -14.19 -33.88 -5.85
CA VAL A 42 -15.01 -33.55 -7.03
C VAL A 42 -14.74 -34.63 -8.06
N GLN A 43 -15.72 -35.52 -8.25
CA GLN A 43 -15.75 -36.52 -9.29
C GLN A 43 -15.85 -35.83 -10.66
N VAL A 44 -14.84 -36.01 -11.50
CA VAL A 44 -14.87 -35.60 -12.91
C VAL A 44 -15.09 -36.87 -13.73
N SER A 45 -16.26 -36.98 -14.38
CA SER A 45 -16.56 -38.06 -15.32
C SER A 45 -15.71 -37.90 -16.60
N PRO A 46 -15.21 -39.01 -17.18
CA PRO A 46 -14.41 -38.96 -18.40
C PRO A 46 -15.29 -38.61 -19.62
N PRO A 47 -14.78 -37.85 -20.61
CA PRO A 47 -15.50 -37.62 -21.85
C PRO A 47 -15.46 -38.86 -22.74
N ASP A 48 -16.62 -39.19 -23.30
CA ASP A 48 -16.87 -40.36 -24.16
C ASP A 48 -15.99 -40.37 -25.42
N GLU A 49 -15.48 -41.55 -25.74
CA GLU A 49 -14.85 -41.91 -27.00
C GLU A 49 -15.83 -41.72 -28.17
N PHE A 50 -15.44 -40.91 -29.14
CA PHE A 50 -16.18 -40.75 -30.40
C PHE A 50 -15.46 -41.55 -31.50
N GLU A 51 -16.03 -42.70 -31.86
CA GLU A 51 -15.62 -43.47 -33.03
C GLU A 51 -16.05 -42.76 -34.34
N PRO A 52 -15.28 -42.89 -35.42
CA PRO A 52 -15.52 -42.16 -36.66
C PRO A 52 -16.60 -42.86 -37.49
N SER A 53 -17.59 -42.10 -37.98
CA SER A 53 -18.50 -42.55 -39.03
C SER A 53 -18.08 -41.94 -40.37
N ASP A 54 -17.85 -42.84 -41.32
CA ASP A 54 -17.69 -42.58 -42.74
C ASP A 54 -18.85 -41.74 -43.29
N GLU A 55 -18.55 -40.60 -43.89
CA GLU A 55 -19.36 -40.07 -44.99
C GLU A 55 -18.48 -39.23 -45.92
N THR A 56 -18.19 -39.83 -47.07
CA THR A 56 -17.57 -39.22 -48.23
C THR A 56 -18.41 -38.07 -48.76
N GLN A 57 -17.83 -36.87 -48.90
CA GLN A 57 -18.27 -35.89 -49.88
C GLN A 57 -17.09 -35.27 -50.63
N GLU A 58 -17.37 -34.98 -51.89
CA GLU A 58 -16.45 -34.84 -53.00
C GLU A 58 -15.62 -33.56 -52.98
N THR A 59 -14.36 -33.76 -53.32
CA THR A 59 -13.43 -32.90 -54.07
C THR A 59 -13.95 -31.54 -54.56
N GLN A 60 -13.35 -30.46 -54.04
CA GLN A 60 -12.92 -29.34 -54.89
C GLN A 60 -11.45 -29.05 -54.60
N THR A 61 -10.60 -29.47 -55.52
CA THR A 61 -9.18 -29.12 -55.57
C THR A 61 -9.06 -27.66 -56.00
N GLU A 62 -8.94 -26.74 -55.04
CA GLU A 62 -8.28 -25.46 -55.32
C GLU A 62 -6.77 -25.71 -55.34
N THR A 63 -6.19 -25.57 -56.52
CA THR A 63 -4.75 -25.49 -56.74
C THR A 63 -4.19 -24.29 -55.98
N PHE A 64 -3.59 -24.52 -54.82
CA PHE A 64 -2.70 -23.54 -54.18
C PHE A 64 -1.36 -23.54 -54.92
N GLU A 65 -1.04 -22.42 -55.58
CA GLU A 65 0.32 -22.16 -56.03
C GLU A 65 1.26 -22.12 -54.82
N PRO A 66 2.49 -22.66 -54.92
CA PRO A 66 3.44 -22.58 -53.84
C PRO A 66 3.87 -21.12 -53.68
N ILE A 67 3.51 -20.51 -52.55
CA ILE A 67 4.01 -19.20 -52.15
C ILE A 67 5.50 -19.38 -51.85
N ASN A 68 6.32 -19.26 -52.88
CA ASN A 68 7.77 -19.17 -52.77
C ASN A 68 8.14 -17.71 -52.46
N GLU A 69 7.64 -17.21 -51.34
CA GLU A 69 8.17 -16.00 -50.73
C GLU A 69 9.23 -16.45 -49.74
N THR A 70 10.47 -16.31 -50.18
CA THR A 70 11.65 -16.22 -49.33
C THR A 70 11.27 -15.52 -48.03
N ALA A 71 11.42 -16.24 -46.92
CA ALA A 71 11.36 -15.67 -45.58
C ALA A 71 12.39 -14.54 -45.51
N LYS A 72 11.96 -13.31 -45.86
CA LYS A 72 12.63 -12.10 -45.44
C LYS A 72 12.56 -12.18 -43.93
N GLU A 73 13.69 -12.52 -43.33
CA GLU A 73 13.94 -12.35 -41.91
C GLU A 73 13.27 -11.04 -41.51
N ILE A 74 12.25 -11.15 -40.65
CA ILE A 74 11.66 -9.98 -40.02
C ILE A 74 12.86 -9.28 -39.36
N PRO A 75 13.21 -8.06 -39.77
CA PRO A 75 14.35 -7.39 -39.19
C PRO A 75 14.14 -7.36 -37.67
N PRO A 76 15.17 -7.65 -36.87
CA PRO A 76 15.04 -7.68 -35.42
C PRO A 76 14.34 -6.38 -34.99
N PRO A 77 13.36 -6.45 -34.07
CA PRO A 77 12.61 -5.28 -33.66
C PRO A 77 13.62 -4.18 -33.34
N LYS A 78 13.58 -3.07 -34.09
CA LYS A 78 14.51 -1.96 -33.88
C LYS A 78 14.46 -1.63 -32.40
N GLU A 79 15.55 -1.88 -31.70
CA GLU A 79 15.70 -1.50 -30.31
C GLU A 79 15.42 0.00 -30.25
N LEU A 80 14.36 0.38 -29.52
CA LEU A 80 14.07 1.80 -29.32
C LEU A 80 15.29 2.41 -28.63
N PRO A 81 15.87 3.49 -29.18
CA PRO A 81 16.95 4.21 -28.53
C PRO A 81 16.56 4.53 -27.09
N ILE A 82 17.51 4.45 -26.16
CA ILE A 82 17.27 4.74 -24.73
C ILE A 82 16.70 6.16 -24.56
N ASP A 83 17.13 7.10 -25.42
CA ASP A 83 16.67 8.49 -25.41
C ASP A 83 15.18 8.63 -25.72
N ASP A 84 14.60 7.71 -26.51
CA ASP A 84 13.17 7.70 -26.87
C ASP A 84 12.29 7.13 -25.75
N LEU A 85 12.87 6.52 -24.72
CA LEU A 85 12.16 5.99 -23.54
C LEU A 85 12.01 7.02 -22.43
N ILE A 86 12.72 8.14 -22.50
CA ILE A 86 12.71 9.19 -21.48
C ILE A 86 11.49 10.08 -21.69
N CYS A 87 10.72 10.31 -20.63
CA CYS A 87 9.59 11.23 -20.68
C CYS A 87 10.08 12.67 -20.94
N PRO A 88 9.58 13.37 -21.98
CA PRO A 88 10.03 14.72 -22.32
C PRO A 88 9.76 15.78 -21.24
N ILE A 89 8.75 15.56 -20.39
CA ILE A 89 8.35 16.52 -19.35
C ILE A 89 9.23 16.39 -18.10
N CYS A 90 9.35 15.18 -17.55
CA CYS A 90 10.07 14.95 -16.30
C CYS A 90 11.55 14.59 -16.50
N LEU A 91 11.99 14.35 -17.76
CA LEU A 91 13.35 13.96 -18.12
C LEU A 91 13.84 12.69 -17.39
N GLU A 92 12.88 11.85 -16.98
CA GLU A 92 13.08 10.60 -16.27
C GLU A 92 12.40 9.44 -17.00
N LEU A 93 12.75 8.22 -16.59
CA LEU A 93 12.05 7.02 -17.02
C LEU A 93 10.60 7.05 -16.49
N PRO A 94 9.59 6.92 -17.36
CA PRO A 94 8.18 7.02 -16.97
C PRO A 94 7.76 5.82 -16.12
N TRP A 95 7.22 6.09 -14.92
CA TRP A 95 6.76 5.02 -14.02
C TRP A 95 5.40 4.44 -14.46
N ASP A 96 4.49 5.30 -14.93
CA ASP A 96 3.24 4.90 -15.55
C ASP A 96 3.18 5.44 -17.00
N PRO A 97 3.82 4.72 -17.95
CA PRO A 97 3.95 5.20 -19.32
C PRO A 97 2.61 5.20 -20.06
N VAL A 98 2.31 6.36 -20.66
CA VAL A 98 1.17 6.58 -21.54
C VAL A 98 1.62 7.19 -22.86
N ILE A 99 0.95 6.85 -23.95
CA ILE A 99 1.09 7.54 -25.23
C ILE A 99 -0.06 8.54 -25.37
N ALA A 100 0.28 9.78 -25.67
CA ALA A 100 -0.70 10.81 -25.99
C ALA A 100 -0.92 10.90 -27.52
N GLU A 101 -1.88 11.71 -27.97
CA GLU A 101 -2.25 11.79 -29.39
C GLU A 101 -1.15 12.31 -30.31
N ASP A 102 -0.14 13.00 -29.76
CA ASP A 102 1.05 13.41 -30.48
C ASP A 102 2.03 12.26 -30.77
N GLY A 103 1.74 11.06 -30.26
CA GLY A 103 2.56 9.86 -30.43
C GLY A 103 3.76 9.78 -29.48
N CYS A 104 3.92 10.75 -28.58
CA CYS A 104 5.01 10.77 -27.60
C CYS A 104 4.65 9.98 -26.34
N ILE A 105 5.69 9.44 -25.69
CA ILE A 105 5.56 8.69 -24.43
C ILE A 105 5.74 9.67 -23.27
N TYR A 106 4.79 9.65 -22.34
CA TYR A 106 4.82 10.46 -21.13
C TYR A 106 4.61 9.60 -19.89
N ASP A 107 5.05 10.12 -18.75
CA ASP A 107 4.62 9.59 -17.45
C ASP A 107 3.27 10.22 -17.09
N ARG A 108 2.27 9.38 -16.83
CA ARG A 108 0.85 9.78 -16.67
C ARG A 108 0.67 11.01 -15.77
N PRO A 109 1.22 11.09 -14.54
CA PRO A 109 0.92 12.19 -13.64
C PRO A 109 1.36 13.55 -14.20
N PHE A 110 2.45 13.56 -14.97
CA PHE A 110 3.02 14.79 -15.52
C PHE A 110 2.21 15.29 -16.72
N ILE A 111 1.78 14.38 -17.61
CA ILE A 111 0.94 14.78 -18.74
C ILE A 111 -0.47 15.17 -18.29
N GLU A 112 -1.04 14.50 -17.29
CA GLU A 112 -2.34 14.88 -16.70
C GLU A 112 -2.25 16.29 -16.08
N THR A 113 -1.21 16.57 -15.29
CA THR A 113 -0.99 17.91 -14.73
C THR A 113 -0.83 18.98 -15.82
N HIS A 114 -0.11 18.67 -16.91
CA HIS A 114 0.02 19.56 -18.06
C HIS A 114 -1.34 19.83 -18.74
N MET A 115 -2.15 18.79 -18.94
CA MET A 115 -3.49 18.90 -19.54
C MET A 115 -4.49 19.64 -18.63
N GLU A 116 -4.37 19.52 -17.31
CA GLU A 116 -5.19 20.27 -16.34
C GLU A 116 -4.86 21.77 -16.33
N SER A 117 -3.63 22.14 -16.69
CA SER A 117 -3.21 23.55 -16.75
C SER A 117 -3.73 24.32 -17.97
N GLN A 118 -4.32 23.63 -18.96
CA GLN A 118 -4.75 24.21 -20.23
C GLN A 118 -6.25 24.03 -20.48
N ASP A 119 -6.84 24.98 -21.21
CA ASP A 119 -8.22 24.90 -21.66
C ASP A 119 -8.40 23.86 -22.78
N ASP A 120 -9.56 23.21 -22.81
CA ASP A 120 -9.90 22.16 -23.78
C ASP A 120 -9.72 22.57 -25.25
N GLN A 121 -9.95 23.84 -25.56
CA GLN A 121 -9.88 24.36 -26.93
C GLN A 121 -8.45 24.73 -27.36
N ASN A 122 -7.50 24.77 -26.43
CA ASN A 122 -6.14 25.24 -26.66
C ASN A 122 -5.08 24.28 -26.09
N LEU A 123 -5.45 23.00 -25.93
CA LEU A 123 -4.53 21.99 -25.45
C LEU A 123 -3.42 21.74 -26.49
N LYS A 124 -2.18 21.97 -26.11
CA LYS A 124 -1.00 21.79 -26.96
C LYS A 124 -0.05 20.73 -26.43
N SER A 125 0.55 20.01 -27.37
CA SER A 125 1.63 19.05 -27.10
C SER A 125 2.80 19.73 -26.38
N PRO A 126 3.29 19.15 -25.27
CA PRO A 126 4.50 19.62 -24.60
C PRO A 126 5.75 19.63 -25.51
N VAL A 127 5.77 18.78 -26.53
CA VAL A 127 6.94 18.57 -27.41
C VAL A 127 6.78 19.35 -28.71
N THR A 128 5.67 19.15 -29.42
CA THR A 128 5.49 19.72 -30.77
C THR A 128 4.83 21.09 -30.75
N ASN A 129 4.22 21.50 -29.62
CA ASN A 129 3.41 22.71 -29.48
C ASN A 129 2.22 22.79 -30.47
N LEU A 130 1.85 21.65 -31.07
CA LEU A 130 0.68 21.50 -31.93
C LEU A 130 -0.57 21.16 -31.10
N PRO A 131 -1.78 21.48 -31.59
CA PRO A 131 -3.00 21.09 -30.90
C PRO A 131 -3.10 19.57 -30.80
N MET A 132 -3.48 19.08 -29.61
CA MET A 132 -3.66 17.65 -29.35
C MET A 132 -4.92 17.41 -28.50
N GLY A 133 -5.53 16.24 -28.59
CA GLY A 133 -6.61 15.83 -27.68
C GLY A 133 -6.12 15.30 -26.33
N ARG A 134 -7.08 14.98 -25.46
CA ARG A 134 -6.84 14.46 -24.09
C ARG A 134 -6.69 12.93 -24.03
N ARG A 135 -6.73 12.22 -25.15
CA ARG A 135 -6.67 10.76 -25.15
C ARG A 135 -5.29 10.28 -24.73
N LEU A 136 -5.25 9.52 -23.63
CA LEU A 136 -4.04 8.85 -23.13
C LEU A 136 -4.22 7.33 -23.21
N ILE A 137 -3.28 6.65 -23.87
CA ILE A 137 -3.28 5.20 -24.02
C ILE A 137 -2.21 4.61 -23.08
N PRO A 138 -2.57 3.80 -22.07
CA PRO A 138 -1.59 3.13 -21.22
C PRO A 138 -0.71 2.16 -22.02
N VAL A 139 0.61 2.19 -21.78
CA VAL A 139 1.56 1.35 -22.53
C VAL A 139 2.44 0.54 -21.59
N ILE A 140 1.83 -0.50 -21.01
CA ILE A 140 2.48 -1.40 -20.05
C ILE A 140 3.73 -2.06 -20.63
N ARG A 141 3.77 -2.33 -21.95
CA ARG A 141 4.94 -2.91 -22.63
C ARG A 141 6.19 -2.05 -22.46
N ILE A 142 6.06 -0.72 -22.47
CA ILE A 142 7.20 0.20 -22.28
C ILE A 142 7.73 0.07 -20.86
N ARG A 143 6.85 0.04 -19.85
CA ARG A 143 7.24 -0.16 -18.46
C ARG A 143 8.05 -1.45 -18.28
N ASN A 144 7.52 -2.56 -18.80
CA ASN A 144 8.19 -3.86 -18.71
C ASN A 144 9.54 -3.84 -19.44
N HIS A 145 9.62 -3.15 -20.58
CA HIS A 145 10.87 -3.01 -21.31
C HIS A 145 11.92 -2.20 -20.53
N ILE A 146 11.52 -1.06 -19.93
CA ILE A 146 12.40 -0.27 -19.06
C ILE A 146 12.91 -1.12 -17.88
N GLU A 147 12.04 -1.90 -17.25
CA GLU A 147 12.42 -2.79 -16.16
C GLU A 147 13.50 -3.80 -16.59
N ILE A 148 13.29 -4.48 -17.73
CA ILE A 148 14.28 -5.41 -18.31
C ILE A 148 15.62 -4.69 -18.61
N LEU A 149 15.57 -3.48 -19.16
CA LEU A 149 16.76 -2.71 -19.52
C LEU A 149 17.54 -2.21 -18.30
N VAL A 150 16.85 -1.88 -17.20
CA VAL A 150 17.49 -1.50 -15.93
C VAL A 150 18.09 -2.75 -15.26
N GLU A 151 17.40 -3.88 -15.30
CA GLU A 151 17.88 -5.15 -14.73
C GLU A 151 19.07 -5.72 -15.49
N SER A 152 19.08 -5.61 -16.82
CA SER A 152 20.20 -6.05 -17.66
C SER A 152 21.43 -5.15 -17.57
N GLY A 153 21.30 -3.97 -16.92
CA GLY A 153 22.37 -2.99 -16.77
C GLY A 153 22.61 -2.13 -18.02
N VAL A 154 21.79 -2.24 -19.06
CA VAL A 154 21.84 -1.39 -20.25
C VAL A 154 21.54 0.07 -19.87
N ILE A 155 20.49 0.28 -19.08
CA ILE A 155 20.22 1.58 -18.46
C ILE A 155 20.91 1.60 -17.10
N SER A 156 21.89 2.48 -16.94
CA SER A 156 22.67 2.64 -15.71
C SER A 156 22.78 4.12 -15.29
N GLY A 157 23.40 4.37 -14.13
CA GLY A 157 23.58 5.73 -13.60
C GLY A 157 22.36 6.30 -12.89
N ASN A 158 22.14 7.62 -13.04
CA ASN A 158 21.13 8.36 -12.27
C ASN A 158 19.69 7.91 -12.57
N HIS A 159 19.36 7.67 -13.84
CA HIS A 159 18.02 7.23 -14.24
C HIS A 159 17.68 5.86 -13.65
N ALA A 160 18.62 4.91 -13.73
CA ALA A 160 18.47 3.58 -13.12
C ALA A 160 18.36 3.65 -11.59
N ALA A 161 19.15 4.51 -10.94
CA ALA A 161 19.08 4.69 -9.48
C ALA A 161 17.71 5.22 -9.03
N LYS A 162 17.16 6.22 -9.72
CA LYS A 162 15.82 6.75 -9.45
C LYS A 162 14.72 5.72 -9.72
N TRP A 163 14.84 4.96 -10.80
CA TRP A 163 13.92 3.86 -11.10
C TRP A 163 13.91 2.82 -9.98
N ASN A 164 15.09 2.36 -9.59
CA ASN A 164 15.24 1.36 -8.53
C ASN A 164 14.71 1.89 -7.18
N ALA A 165 14.87 3.18 -6.87
CA ALA A 165 14.26 3.78 -5.70
C ALA A 165 12.73 3.66 -5.72
N LYS A 166 12.08 4.02 -6.85
CA LYS A 166 10.61 3.86 -7.03
C LYS A 166 10.18 2.40 -6.90
N VAL A 167 10.95 1.46 -7.46
CA VAL A 167 10.70 0.01 -7.32
C VAL A 167 10.77 -0.43 -5.86
N GLN A 168 11.79 0.02 -5.11
CA GLN A 168 11.91 -0.34 -3.69
C GLN A 168 10.79 0.27 -2.85
N GLU A 169 10.41 1.53 -3.09
CA GLU A 169 9.27 2.17 -2.42
C GLU A 169 7.98 1.37 -2.64
N LYS A 170 7.72 0.94 -3.89
CA LYS A 170 6.56 0.09 -4.20
C LYS A 170 6.63 -1.26 -3.46
N LYS A 171 7.79 -1.92 -3.45
CA LYS A 171 7.97 -3.19 -2.72
C LYS A 171 7.73 -3.04 -1.22
N VAL A 172 8.22 -1.94 -0.63
CA VAL A 172 7.98 -1.61 0.78
C VAL A 172 6.48 -1.39 1.02
N MET A 173 5.81 -0.62 0.16
CA MET A 173 4.37 -0.37 0.22
C MET A 173 3.57 -1.68 0.19
N GLU A 174 3.84 -2.55 -0.78
CA GLU A 174 3.17 -3.86 -0.93
C GLU A 174 3.36 -4.74 0.31
N LYS A 175 4.58 -4.76 0.88
CA LYS A 175 4.86 -5.49 2.12
C LYS A 175 4.04 -4.96 3.31
N PHE A 176 3.86 -3.64 3.42
CA PHE A 176 3.01 -3.05 4.45
C PHE A 176 1.53 -3.39 4.25
N LEU A 177 1.05 -3.35 3.00
CA LEU A 177 -0.33 -3.72 2.66
C LEU A 177 -0.62 -5.19 2.98
N ALA A 178 0.26 -6.10 2.58
CA ALA A 178 0.12 -7.53 2.87
C ALA A 178 0.10 -7.82 4.39
N LYS A 179 0.90 -7.08 5.17
CA LYS A 179 0.87 -7.18 6.63
C LYS A 179 -0.48 -6.71 7.18
N ALA A 180 -1.00 -5.59 6.69
CA ALA A 180 -2.31 -5.04 7.05
C ALA A 180 -3.47 -5.98 6.72
N GLU A 181 -3.42 -6.71 5.61
CA GLU A 181 -4.43 -7.72 5.27
C GLU A 181 -4.44 -8.88 6.26
N GLY A 182 -3.29 -9.23 6.84
CA GLY A 182 -3.16 -10.23 7.90
C GLY A 182 -3.68 -9.79 9.28
N GLY A 183 -4.21 -8.57 9.42
CA GLY A 183 -4.65 -8.01 10.71
C GLY A 183 -3.59 -7.18 11.43
N ASP A 184 -2.33 -7.31 11.03
CA ASP A 184 -1.20 -6.59 11.62
C ASP A 184 -0.99 -5.24 10.91
N ALA A 185 -0.83 -4.12 11.61
CA ALA A 185 -0.49 -2.82 10.99
C ALA A 185 -1.57 -2.16 10.10
N MET A 186 -2.85 -2.57 10.18
CA MET A 186 -3.97 -1.86 9.51
C MET A 186 -4.03 -0.36 9.86
N PHE A 187 -3.75 -0.03 11.12
CA PHE A 187 -3.65 1.35 11.60
C PHE A 187 -2.49 2.11 10.94
N ASP A 188 -1.31 1.48 10.82
CA ASP A 188 -0.13 2.10 10.23
C ASP A 188 -0.34 2.39 8.74
N VAL A 189 -1.02 1.50 8.02
CA VAL A 189 -1.41 1.73 6.62
C VAL A 189 -2.37 2.93 6.52
N GLY A 190 -3.37 3.02 7.41
CA GLY A 190 -4.25 4.18 7.48
C GLY A 190 -3.47 5.49 7.69
N GLN A 191 -2.50 5.50 8.61
CA GLN A 191 -1.64 6.67 8.83
C GLN A 191 -0.77 7.02 7.62
N ASN A 192 -0.21 6.01 6.93
CA ASN A 192 0.61 6.28 5.75
C ASN A 192 -0.22 6.91 4.62
N TYR A 193 -1.49 6.50 4.43
CA TYR A 193 -2.41 7.17 3.52
C TYR A 193 -2.84 8.56 4.01
N GLU A 194 -2.99 8.78 5.32
CA GLU A 194 -3.38 10.09 5.85
C GLU A 194 -2.30 11.16 5.62
N PHE A 195 -1.02 10.78 5.74
CA PHE A 195 0.10 11.72 5.66
C PHE A 195 0.93 11.62 4.37
N GLY A 196 0.75 10.57 3.57
CA GLY A 196 1.48 10.38 2.32
C GLY A 196 2.94 9.94 2.51
N PHE A 197 3.21 9.01 3.44
CA PHE A 197 4.57 8.52 3.72
C PHE A 197 4.88 7.18 3.06
N ARG A 198 6.18 6.85 2.88
CA ARG A 198 6.66 5.53 2.42
C ARG A 198 6.08 5.09 1.07
N GLY A 199 5.93 6.02 0.13
CA GLY A 199 5.39 5.76 -1.20
C GLY A 199 3.86 5.76 -1.27
N PHE A 200 3.15 5.96 -0.16
CA PHE A 200 1.71 6.15 -0.17
C PHE A 200 1.39 7.59 -0.62
N LYS A 201 0.47 7.74 -1.58
CA LYS A 201 -0.10 9.05 -1.91
C LYS A 201 -1.10 9.44 -0.83
N GLN A 202 -1.09 10.70 -0.41
CA GLN A 202 -2.06 11.20 0.56
C GLN A 202 -3.49 11.01 0.02
N ASP A 203 -4.29 10.25 0.76
CA ASP A 203 -5.68 9.97 0.44
C ASP A 203 -6.46 9.71 1.74
N HIS A 204 -7.23 10.72 2.17
CA HIS A 204 -8.02 10.62 3.38
C HIS A 204 -9.17 9.61 3.28
N THR A 205 -9.66 9.32 2.07
CA THR A 205 -10.74 8.35 1.85
C THR A 205 -10.22 6.93 2.04
N LEU A 206 -9.05 6.63 1.47
CA LEU A 206 -8.39 5.34 1.70
C LEU A 206 -7.94 5.19 3.16
N ALA A 207 -7.41 6.26 3.78
CA ALA A 207 -7.09 6.26 5.20
C ALA A 207 -8.31 5.91 6.07
N PHE A 208 -9.45 6.52 5.80
CA PHE A 208 -10.72 6.24 6.49
C PHE A 208 -11.12 4.76 6.35
N GLN A 209 -11.06 4.19 5.14
CA GLN A 209 -11.38 2.77 4.93
C GLN A 209 -10.45 1.84 5.72
N TRP A 210 -9.16 2.15 5.79
CA TRP A 210 -8.21 1.37 6.59
C TRP A 210 -8.44 1.51 8.09
N TYR A 211 -8.79 2.70 8.58
CA TYR A 211 -9.19 2.88 9.98
C TYR A 211 -10.49 2.16 10.32
N GLU A 212 -11.45 2.09 9.40
CA GLU A 212 -12.68 1.31 9.57
C GLU A 212 -12.36 -0.20 9.71
N ARG A 213 -11.45 -0.72 8.87
CA ARG A 213 -10.96 -2.10 8.97
C ARG A 213 -10.26 -2.35 10.30
N ALA A 214 -9.38 -1.42 10.73
CA ALA A 214 -8.68 -1.52 12.00
C ALA A 214 -9.66 -1.49 13.20
N HIS A 215 -10.70 -0.66 13.14
CA HIS A 215 -11.77 -0.62 14.14
C HIS A 215 -12.52 -1.96 14.22
N LYS A 216 -12.90 -2.53 13.06
CA LYS A 216 -13.56 -3.86 12.99
C LYS A 216 -12.67 -4.98 13.54
N ALA A 217 -11.35 -4.84 13.40
CA ALA A 217 -10.37 -5.75 13.99
C ALA A 217 -10.12 -5.52 15.50
N GLY A 218 -10.81 -4.56 16.13
CA GLY A 218 -10.68 -4.28 17.57
C GLY A 218 -9.45 -3.43 17.94
N ASN A 219 -8.82 -2.76 16.97
CA ASN A 219 -7.68 -1.89 17.24
C ASN A 219 -8.13 -0.55 17.86
N ALA A 220 -7.67 -0.27 19.09
CA ALA A 220 -8.02 0.95 19.81
C ALA A 220 -7.50 2.23 19.15
N ALA A 221 -6.31 2.17 18.55
CA ALA A 221 -5.75 3.30 17.80
C ALA A 221 -6.53 3.55 16.51
N GLY A 222 -6.91 2.46 15.80
CA GLY A 222 -7.79 2.54 14.64
C GLY A 222 -9.17 3.13 14.97
N THR A 223 -9.74 2.76 16.11
CA THR A 223 -11.01 3.30 16.61
C THR A 223 -10.92 4.80 16.92
N ALA A 224 -9.83 5.24 17.57
CA ALA A 224 -9.60 6.66 17.83
C ALA A 224 -9.42 7.48 16.54
N SER A 225 -8.65 6.96 15.58
CA SER A 225 -8.47 7.62 14.27
C SER A 225 -9.76 7.68 13.47
N LEU A 226 -10.59 6.63 13.50
CA LEU A 226 -11.91 6.64 12.86
C LEU A 226 -12.81 7.71 13.49
N GLY A 227 -12.80 7.84 14.82
CA GLY A 227 -13.49 8.91 15.53
C GLY A 227 -13.00 10.29 15.09
N GLY A 228 -11.68 10.47 14.98
CA GLY A 228 -11.06 11.68 14.45
C GLY A 228 -11.51 12.01 13.02
N CYS A 229 -11.58 11.03 12.13
CA CYS A 229 -12.09 11.22 10.77
C CYS A 229 -13.52 11.78 10.74
N TYR A 230 -14.42 11.28 11.59
CA TYR A 230 -15.79 11.80 11.69
C TYR A 230 -15.88 13.18 12.35
N LEU A 231 -15.00 13.49 13.30
CA LEU A 231 -14.95 14.81 13.95
C LEU A 231 -14.44 15.90 13.02
N ASP A 232 -13.39 15.59 12.23
CA ASP A 232 -12.72 16.52 11.33
C ASP A 232 -13.33 16.53 9.92
N GLY A 233 -14.09 15.50 9.55
CA GLY A 233 -14.61 15.31 8.20
C GLY A 233 -13.55 14.86 7.18
N LYS A 234 -12.56 14.07 7.62
CA LYS A 234 -11.48 13.55 6.76
C LYS A 234 -11.90 12.24 6.09
N GLY A 235 -12.05 12.26 4.77
CA GLY A 235 -12.44 11.07 3.98
C GLY A 235 -13.90 10.65 4.15
N VAL A 236 -14.65 11.34 5.00
CA VAL A 236 -16.08 11.10 5.29
C VAL A 236 -16.75 12.42 5.66
N ALA A 237 -18.06 12.53 5.45
CA ALA A 237 -18.82 13.67 5.93
C ALA A 237 -18.71 13.78 7.46
N ARG A 238 -18.54 15.02 7.95
CA ARG A 238 -18.42 15.29 9.38
C ARG A 238 -19.68 14.85 10.13
N GLN A 239 -19.49 14.00 11.14
CA GLN A 239 -20.56 13.52 12.02
C GLN A 239 -20.07 13.52 13.46
N GLN A 240 -20.39 14.60 14.17
CA GLN A 240 -19.84 14.83 15.50
C GLN A 240 -20.30 13.78 16.53
N SER A 241 -21.59 13.41 16.53
CA SER A 241 -22.12 12.41 17.46
C SER A 241 -21.39 11.07 17.33
N LEU A 242 -21.30 10.55 16.11
CA LEU A 242 -20.62 9.29 15.82
C LEU A 242 -19.12 9.35 16.15
N GLY A 243 -18.47 10.47 15.85
CA GLY A 243 -17.07 10.69 16.20
C GLY A 243 -16.81 10.63 17.71
N LEU A 244 -17.68 11.24 18.53
CA LEU A 244 -17.57 11.22 19.98
C LEU A 244 -17.89 9.84 20.57
N GLU A 245 -18.85 9.09 20.02
CA GLU A 245 -19.15 7.72 20.42
C GLU A 245 -17.96 6.78 20.17
N LEU A 246 -17.32 6.90 19.01
CA LEU A 246 -16.09 6.15 18.70
C LEU A 246 -14.94 6.56 19.61
N MET A 247 -14.82 7.84 19.94
CA MET A 247 -13.80 8.34 20.88
C MET A 247 -14.04 7.78 22.30
N SER A 248 -15.30 7.68 22.74
CA SER A 248 -15.67 7.04 24.01
C SER A 248 -15.23 5.59 24.04
N THR A 249 -15.52 4.87 22.96
CA THR A 249 -15.14 3.45 22.81
C THR A 249 -13.63 3.27 22.83
N ALA A 250 -12.87 4.09 22.09
CA ALA A 250 -11.42 4.03 22.05
C ALA A 250 -10.79 4.35 23.42
N ALA A 251 -11.39 5.26 24.16
CA ALA A 251 -10.90 5.65 25.47
C ALA A 251 -11.23 4.61 26.56
N ASP A 252 -12.37 3.92 26.47
CA ASP A 252 -12.67 2.73 27.29
C ASP A 252 -11.69 1.59 27.01
N GLN A 253 -11.17 1.51 25.79
CA GLN A 253 -10.09 0.60 25.40
C GLN A 253 -8.69 1.08 25.85
N GLY A 254 -8.60 2.23 26.53
CA GLY A 254 -7.37 2.75 27.12
C GLY A 254 -6.59 3.73 26.25
N SER A 255 -7.17 4.27 25.17
CA SER A 255 -6.52 5.30 24.35
C SER A 255 -6.47 6.65 25.09
N PRO A 256 -5.28 7.17 25.47
CA PRO A 256 -5.17 8.44 26.17
C PRO A 256 -5.53 9.63 25.27
N THR A 257 -5.25 9.54 23.98
CA THR A 257 -5.60 10.56 22.97
C THR A 257 -7.12 10.74 22.91
N ALA A 258 -7.85 9.63 22.92
CA ALA A 258 -9.30 9.66 22.86
C ALA A 258 -9.92 10.26 24.14
N ALA A 259 -9.40 9.90 25.31
CA ALA A 259 -9.80 10.49 26.58
C ALA A 259 -9.57 12.00 26.63
N PHE A 260 -8.43 12.46 26.13
CA PHE A 260 -8.09 13.88 26.07
C PHE A 260 -9.04 14.67 25.16
N ILE A 261 -9.36 14.13 23.97
CA ILE A 261 -10.30 14.77 23.04
C ILE A 261 -11.69 14.88 23.68
N LEU A 262 -12.19 13.82 24.34
CA LEU A 262 -13.48 13.87 25.02
C LEU A 262 -13.51 14.92 26.14
N ALA A 263 -12.44 15.03 26.92
CA ALA A 263 -12.30 16.07 27.93
C ALA A 263 -12.35 17.48 27.32
N MET A 264 -11.73 17.70 26.15
CA MET A 264 -11.83 18.97 25.42
C MET A 264 -13.26 19.29 24.97
N TYR A 265 -14.04 18.28 24.61
CA TYR A 265 -15.46 18.43 24.26
C TYR A 265 -16.38 18.59 25.48
N GLY A 266 -15.84 18.59 26.71
CA GLY A 266 -16.62 18.69 27.95
C GLY A 266 -17.45 17.43 28.24
N ILE A 267 -17.17 16.33 27.53
CA ILE A 267 -17.79 15.03 27.77
C ILE A 267 -16.94 14.31 28.80
N ASP A 268 -17.25 14.58 30.05
CA ASP A 268 -16.68 13.82 31.15
C ASP A 268 -17.48 12.51 31.27
N ASN A 269 -16.95 11.42 30.71
CA ASN A 269 -17.56 10.09 30.83
C ASN A 269 -17.58 9.55 32.28
N GLY A 270 -17.52 10.41 33.31
CA GLY A 270 -17.59 10.09 34.73
C GLY A 270 -16.59 9.04 35.21
N ARG A 271 -15.59 8.67 34.39
CA ARG A 271 -14.76 7.46 34.55
C ARG A 271 -13.31 7.61 34.11
N TYR A 272 -12.81 8.80 33.77
CA TYR A 272 -11.36 9.01 33.60
C TYR A 272 -10.64 9.18 34.95
N ARG A 273 -11.01 8.37 35.95
CA ARG A 273 -10.02 7.95 36.94
C ARG A 273 -9.17 6.91 36.24
N PHE A 274 -7.89 7.22 36.02
CA PHE A 274 -6.86 6.21 35.76
C PHE A 274 -7.22 4.93 36.54
N ARG A 275 -7.65 3.87 35.87
CA ARG A 275 -7.84 2.55 36.49
C ARG A 275 -6.44 2.00 36.79
N ARG A 276 -5.79 2.59 37.78
CA ARG A 276 -4.57 2.10 38.39
C ARG A 276 -4.97 0.84 39.15
N LEU A 277 -4.64 -0.32 38.58
CA LEU A 277 -4.31 -1.54 39.32
C LEU A 277 -5.31 -1.93 40.44
N GLU A 278 -6.52 -2.33 40.10
CA GLU A 278 -7.37 -3.14 41.00
C GLU A 278 -7.64 -4.53 40.40
N ARG A 279 -6.57 -5.18 39.92
CA ARG A 279 -6.50 -6.63 39.81
C ARG A 279 -5.21 -7.07 40.47
N GLY A 280 -5.29 -7.40 41.75
CA GLY A 280 -4.19 -8.02 42.49
C GLY A 280 -3.94 -7.44 43.87
N GLN A 281 -4.95 -7.48 44.76
CA GLN A 281 -4.78 -7.84 46.18
C GLN A 281 -6.16 -7.98 46.84
N SER A 282 -6.92 -8.98 46.38
CA SER A 282 -7.96 -9.61 47.20
C SER A 282 -7.39 -10.87 47.85
N THR A 283 -6.63 -10.69 48.92
CA THR A 283 -6.43 -11.68 49.98
C THR A 283 -6.30 -10.84 51.25
N GLY A 284 -7.37 -10.48 51.93
CA GLY A 284 -8.15 -11.44 52.71
C GLY A 284 -7.47 -11.60 54.07
N ASN A 285 -7.78 -10.73 55.02
CA ASN A 285 -8.19 -11.16 56.36
C ASN A 285 -8.76 -9.99 57.19
N PRO A 286 -10.03 -10.04 57.61
CA PRO A 286 -10.53 -9.27 58.74
C PRO A 286 -10.47 -10.13 60.02
N LEU A 287 -10.01 -9.52 61.12
CA LEU A 287 -10.04 -10.04 62.51
C LEU A 287 -8.90 -11.01 62.91
N ALA A 288 -7.89 -10.45 63.57
CA ALA A 288 -7.20 -11.02 64.74
C ALA A 288 -6.46 -9.88 65.48
#